data_AF-A0AAU5T806-F1
#
_entry.id   AF-A0AAU5T806-F1
#
_cell.length_a   1.000
_cell.length_b   1.000
_cell.length_c   1.000
_cell.angle_alpha   90.00
_cell.angle_beta   90.00
_cell.angle_gamma   90.00
#
_symmetry.space_group_name_H-M   'P 1'
#
loop_
_entity.id
_entity.type
_entity.pdbx_description
1 polymer ?
#
loop_
_entity_poly.entity_id
_entity_poly.type
_entity_poly.pdbx_seq_one_letter_code
_entity_poly.pdbx_strand_id
1 'polypeptide(L)'
;MARHAAPGSSTLRSAGITLSMAGAALAMAAGGAQAGELSVPAALAGVTDPIANLKVNPLAHTGVDPLDNGVGTKVADFPAVGTTMVTGILTQGPSVGELPTAAAGSLLGPLLPGAK
;
A
#
# COMPACT_ATOMS: atom_id res chain seq x y z
N MET A 1 16.59 50.74 62.25
CA MET A 1 17.39 49.49 62.19
C MET A 1 16.66 48.48 61.28
N ALA A 2 16.65 48.71 59.97
CA ALA A 2 16.04 47.80 59.00
C ALA A 2 17.16 47.06 58.28
N ARG A 3 17.36 45.78 58.59
CA ARG A 3 18.21 44.88 57.82
C ARG A 3 17.31 43.88 57.11
N HIS A 4 17.18 44.08 55.80
CA HIS A 4 16.54 43.15 54.88
C HIS A 4 17.27 41.80 54.91
N ALA A 5 16.56 40.74 55.27
CA ALA A 5 17.00 39.37 55.03
C ALA A 5 16.59 38.98 53.60
N ALA A 6 17.56 38.89 52.70
CA ALA A 6 17.34 38.33 51.38
C ALA A 6 17.26 36.79 51.50
N PRO A 7 16.15 36.14 51.11
CA PRO A 7 16.06 34.69 51.11
C PRO A 7 16.98 34.10 50.02
N GLY A 8 17.61 32.97 50.35
CA GLY A 8 18.73 32.38 49.64
C GLY A 8 18.47 32.07 48.17
N SER A 9 19.36 32.61 47.33
CA SER A 9 19.46 32.40 45.87
C SER A 9 19.85 30.97 45.44
N SER A 10 20.14 30.08 46.40
CA SER A 10 20.66 28.73 46.13
C SER A 10 19.57 27.72 45.75
N THR A 11 18.41 27.77 46.40
CA THR A 11 17.31 26.81 46.19
C THR A 11 16.59 27.00 44.86
N LEU A 12 16.45 28.26 44.41
CA LEU A 12 15.91 28.57 43.07
C LEU A 12 16.86 28.14 41.95
N ARG A 13 18.17 28.26 42.20
CA ARG A 13 19.20 27.88 41.23
C ARG A 13 19.30 26.36 41.08
N SER A 14 19.18 25.59 42.17
CA SER A 14 19.15 24.13 42.10
C SER A 14 17.89 23.60 41.42
N ALA A 15 16.71 24.16 41.73
CA ALA A 15 15.46 23.80 41.07
C ALA A 15 15.47 24.07 39.55
N GLY A 16 16.10 25.18 39.12
CA GLY A 16 16.26 25.49 37.71
C GLY A 16 17.14 24.49 36.96
N ILE A 17 18.22 24.00 37.60
CA ILE A 17 19.11 23.00 37.01
C ILE A 17 18.39 21.65 36.86
N THR A 18 17.71 21.17 37.90
CA THR A 18 16.97 19.89 37.81
C THR A 18 15.84 19.95 36.80
N LEU A 19 15.11 21.07 36.71
CA LEU A 19 14.06 21.24 35.71
C LEU A 19 14.64 21.28 34.29
N SER A 20 15.78 21.95 34.09
CA SER A 20 16.45 22.00 32.79
C SER A 20 17.00 20.63 32.37
N MET A 21 17.53 19.84 33.30
CA MET A 21 18.01 18.47 33.02
C MET A 21 16.84 17.52 32.73
N ALA A 22 15.73 17.62 33.48
CA ALA A 22 14.53 16.85 33.23
C ALA A 22 13.88 17.22 31.88
N GLY A 23 13.83 18.51 31.55
CA GLY A 23 13.34 19.00 30.27
C GLY A 23 14.21 18.56 29.09
N ALA A 24 15.54 18.58 29.23
CA ALA A 24 16.46 18.07 28.22
C ALA A 24 16.33 16.56 28.04
N ALA A 25 16.23 15.78 29.13
CA ALA A 25 16.03 14.33 29.04
C ALA A 25 14.69 13.98 28.38
N LEU A 26 13.62 14.71 28.70
CA LEU A 26 12.31 14.52 28.08
C LEU A 26 12.30 14.95 26.61
N ALA A 27 13.00 16.03 26.24
CA ALA A 27 13.15 16.45 24.85
C ALA A 27 13.98 15.46 24.01
N MET A 28 15.03 14.88 24.59
CA MET A 28 15.80 13.80 23.95
C MET A 28 14.99 12.50 23.82
N ALA A 29 14.08 12.23 24.76
CA ALA A 29 13.13 11.12 24.67
C ALA A 29 12.01 11.38 23.66
N ALA A 30 11.61 12.63 23.46
CA ALA A 30 10.59 13.05 22.50
C ALA A 30 11.14 13.34 21.09
N GLY A 31 12.46 13.49 20.94
CA GLY A 31 13.16 13.84 19.69
C GLY A 31 13.18 12.75 18.61
N GLY A 32 12.47 11.65 18.82
CA GLY A 32 12.33 10.60 17.82
C GLY A 32 11.07 10.80 16.98
N ALA A 33 11.01 11.84 16.13
CA ALA A 33 10.35 11.64 14.84
C ALA A 33 11.23 10.68 14.06
N GLN A 34 11.17 9.40 14.44
CA GLN A 34 11.88 8.33 13.78
C GLN A 34 11.34 8.31 12.36
N ALA A 35 12.12 8.81 11.41
CA ALA A 35 12.05 8.29 10.06
C ALA A 35 12.54 6.83 10.16
N GLY A 36 11.69 5.98 10.74
CA GLY A 36 11.93 4.56 10.85
C GLY A 36 12.15 4.03 9.44
N GLU A 37 13.09 3.10 9.32
CA GLU A 37 13.37 2.42 8.06
C GLU A 37 12.06 1.99 7.41
N LEU A 38 11.83 2.43 6.17
CA LEU A 38 10.59 2.15 5.46
C LEU A 38 10.48 0.64 5.26
N SER A 39 9.66 -0.01 6.08
CA SER A 39 9.27 -1.39 5.84
C SER A 39 8.39 -1.43 4.59
N VAL A 40 9.00 -1.79 3.46
CA VAL A 40 8.30 -1.98 2.19
C VAL A 40 7.12 -2.95 2.35
N PRO A 41 7.23 -4.10 3.05
CA PRO A 41 6.07 -4.94 3.32
C PRO A 41 4.95 -4.25 4.09
N ALA A 42 5.29 -3.45 5.11
CA ALA A 42 4.28 -2.71 5.88
C ALA A 42 3.62 -1.60 5.05
N ALA A 43 4.38 -0.97 4.15
CA ALA A 43 3.85 0.03 3.22
C ALA A 43 2.94 -0.59 2.15
N LEU A 44 3.24 -1.81 1.69
CA LEU A 44 2.46 -2.51 0.67
C LEU A 44 1.24 -3.27 1.22
N ALA A 45 1.21 -3.58 2.52
CA ALA A 45 0.15 -4.40 3.12
C ALA A 45 -1.28 -3.88 2.87
N GLY A 46 -1.46 -2.56 2.73
CA GLY A 46 -2.77 -1.97 2.42
C GLY A 46 -3.20 -2.06 0.96
N VAL A 47 -2.28 -2.34 0.03
CA VAL A 47 -2.53 -2.34 -1.42
C VAL A 47 -2.40 -3.71 -2.06
N THR A 48 -1.73 -4.66 -1.41
CA THR A 48 -1.56 -6.04 -1.92
C THR A 48 -2.90 -6.73 -2.13
N ASP A 49 -3.83 -6.61 -1.18
CA ASP A 49 -5.11 -7.31 -1.25
C ASP A 49 -6.01 -6.75 -2.37
N PRO A 50 -6.20 -5.42 -2.53
CA PRO A 50 -6.93 -4.87 -3.68
C PRO A 50 -6.30 -5.23 -5.03
N ILE A 51 -4.97 -5.20 -5.14
CA ILE A 51 -4.27 -5.52 -6.39
C ILE A 51 -4.42 -7.00 -6.74
N ALA A 52 -4.29 -7.89 -5.74
CA ALA A 52 -4.47 -9.33 -5.96
C ALA A 52 -5.87 -9.67 -6.47
N ASN A 53 -6.90 -8.95 -6.02
CA ASN A 53 -8.29 -9.17 -6.45
C ASN A 53 -8.64 -8.51 -7.79
N LEU A 54 -7.74 -7.72 -8.38
CA LEU A 54 -8.00 -7.06 -9.66
C LEU A 54 -8.09 -8.10 -10.78
N LYS A 55 -9.09 -7.98 -11.66
CA LYS A 55 -9.21 -8.86 -12.83
C LYS A 55 -8.13 -8.54 -13.86
N VAL A 56 -7.59 -9.59 -14.49
CA VAL A 56 -6.59 -9.43 -15.56
C VAL A 56 -7.18 -8.65 -16.74
N ASN A 57 -8.44 -8.91 -17.09
CA ASN A 57 -9.26 -8.07 -17.94
C ASN A 57 -10.07 -7.12 -17.04
N PRO A 58 -9.81 -5.80 -17.03
CA PRO A 58 -10.51 -4.85 -16.16
C PRO A 58 -12.02 -4.77 -16.40
N LEU A 59 -12.49 -5.20 -17.58
CA LEU A 59 -13.90 -5.21 -17.95
C LEU A 59 -14.57 -6.58 -17.77
N ALA A 60 -13.84 -7.59 -17.30
CA ALA A 60 -14.37 -8.93 -17.06
C ALA A 60 -15.61 -8.89 -16.16
N HIS A 61 -16.63 -9.68 -16.52
CA HIS A 61 -17.93 -9.75 -15.85
C HIS A 61 -18.70 -8.41 -15.77
N THR A 62 -18.38 -7.45 -16.64
CA THR A 62 -19.18 -6.23 -16.80
C THR A 62 -20.06 -6.32 -18.04
N GLY A 63 -21.20 -5.61 -18.05
CA GLY A 63 -22.07 -5.56 -19.24
C GLY A 63 -21.50 -4.76 -20.41
N VAL A 64 -20.28 -4.22 -20.29
CA VAL A 64 -19.59 -3.43 -21.32
C VAL A 64 -18.26 -4.06 -21.75
N ASP A 65 -18.02 -5.33 -21.38
CA ASP A 65 -16.84 -6.07 -21.82
C ASP A 65 -16.88 -6.28 -23.35
N PRO A 66 -15.97 -5.67 -24.12
CA PRO A 66 -15.97 -5.85 -25.57
C PRO A 66 -15.65 -7.30 -25.98
N LEU A 67 -14.97 -8.06 -25.12
CA LEU A 67 -14.58 -9.44 -25.39
C LEU A 67 -15.76 -10.41 -25.29
N ASP A 68 -16.85 -9.98 -24.67
CA ASP A 68 -18.12 -10.72 -24.58
C ASP A 68 -19.06 -10.42 -25.76
N ASN A 69 -18.70 -9.48 -26.66
CA ASN A 69 -19.44 -9.20 -27.90
C ASN A 69 -19.19 -10.30 -28.96
N GLY A 70 -19.62 -11.52 -28.63
CA GLY A 70 -19.45 -12.71 -29.45
C GLY A 70 -20.24 -12.70 -30.74
N VAL A 71 -19.64 -13.23 -31.81
CA VAL A 71 -20.37 -13.69 -33.00
C VAL A 71 -20.12 -15.18 -33.19
N GLY A 72 -21.16 -15.91 -33.57
CA GLY A 72 -21.10 -17.35 -33.78
C GLY A 72 -21.81 -17.76 -35.06
N THR A 73 -21.27 -18.79 -35.71
CA THR A 73 -21.86 -19.40 -36.89
C THR A 73 -21.92 -20.92 -36.71
N LYS A 74 -22.94 -21.53 -37.32
CA LYS A 74 -23.10 -22.98 -37.36
C LYS A 74 -23.42 -23.38 -38.81
N VAL A 75 -22.75 -24.42 -39.30
CA VAL A 75 -22.98 -24.97 -40.64
C VAL A 75 -23.52 -26.39 -40.47
N ALA A 76 -24.75 -26.64 -40.95
CA ALA A 76 -25.42 -27.93 -40.82
C ALA A 76 -25.38 -28.50 -39.37
N ASP A 77 -24.93 -29.74 -39.21
CA ASP A 77 -24.89 -30.47 -37.95
C ASP A 77 -23.55 -30.36 -37.21
N PHE A 78 -22.61 -29.56 -37.72
CA PHE A 78 -21.34 -29.33 -37.03
C PHE A 78 -21.55 -28.53 -35.74
N PRO A 79 -20.66 -28.70 -34.74
CA PRO A 79 -20.60 -27.82 -33.58
C PRO A 79 -20.47 -26.36 -34.02
N ALA A 80 -21.17 -25.46 -33.33
CA ALA A 80 -21.08 -24.03 -33.61
C ALA A 80 -19.68 -23.51 -33.26
N VAL A 81 -19.18 -22.57 -34.06
CA VAL A 81 -17.92 -21.87 -33.80
C VAL A 81 -18.21 -20.39 -33.60
N GLY A 82 -17.54 -19.76 -32.64
CA GLY A 82 -17.70 -18.34 -32.38
C GLY A 82 -16.47 -17.72 -31.73
N THR A 83 -16.44 -16.39 -31.74
CA THR A 83 -15.31 -15.61 -31.20
C THR A 83 -15.18 -15.78 -29.68
N THR A 84 -16.28 -16.03 -28.97
CA THR A 84 -16.28 -16.29 -27.52
C THR A 84 -15.49 -17.53 -27.11
N MET A 85 -15.26 -18.48 -28.02
CA MET A 85 -14.42 -19.64 -27.73
C MET A 85 -12.95 -19.25 -27.46
N VAL A 86 -12.50 -18.13 -28.02
CA VAL A 86 -11.12 -17.63 -27.84
C VAL A 86 -11.05 -16.42 -26.90
N THR A 87 -12.13 -15.63 -26.80
CA THR A 87 -12.16 -14.45 -25.91
C THR A 87 -12.76 -14.73 -24.53
N GLY A 88 -13.50 -15.83 -24.36
CA GLY A 88 -14.19 -16.15 -23.11
C GLY A 88 -13.25 -16.35 -21.91
N ILE A 89 -12.05 -16.85 -22.14
CA ILE A 89 -11.02 -17.03 -21.10
C ILE A 89 -10.62 -15.68 -20.48
N LEU A 90 -10.61 -14.61 -21.27
CA LEU A 90 -10.30 -13.26 -20.79
C LEU A 90 -11.52 -12.59 -20.17
N THR A 91 -12.71 -12.86 -20.69
CA THR A 91 -13.99 -12.32 -20.17
C THR A 91 -14.34 -12.89 -18.79
N GLN A 92 -14.03 -14.17 -18.56
CA GLN A 92 -14.27 -14.87 -17.30
C GLN A 92 -13.01 -15.01 -16.43
N GLY A 93 -11.91 -14.42 -16.90
CA GLY A 93 -10.56 -14.77 -16.47
C GLY A 93 -10.24 -14.52 -15.00
N PRO A 94 -9.09 -15.06 -14.57
CA PRO A 94 -8.65 -14.98 -13.18
C PRO A 94 -8.35 -13.56 -12.74
N SER A 95 -8.27 -13.39 -11.43
CA SER A 95 -7.65 -12.21 -10.82
C SER A 95 -6.13 -12.27 -10.88
N VAL A 96 -5.45 -11.13 -10.65
CA VAL A 96 -3.97 -11.05 -10.66
C VAL A 96 -3.36 -12.01 -9.63
N GLY A 97 -3.98 -12.16 -8.46
CA GLY A 97 -3.51 -13.06 -7.40
C GLY A 97 -3.67 -14.55 -7.70
N GLU A 98 -4.51 -14.90 -8.68
CA GLU A 98 -4.71 -16.28 -9.14
C GLU A 98 -3.73 -16.68 -10.26
N LEU A 99 -2.96 -15.73 -10.79
CA LEU A 99 -1.96 -16.02 -11.81
C LEU A 99 -0.72 -16.70 -11.22
N PRO A 100 -0.02 -17.55 -12.01
CA PRO A 100 1.32 -17.99 -11.66
C PRO A 100 2.23 -16.78 -11.40
N THR A 101 3.09 -16.83 -10.38
CA THR A 101 3.93 -15.69 -9.95
C THR A 101 4.77 -15.09 -11.08
N ALA A 102 5.27 -15.92 -12.00
CA ALA A 102 6.01 -15.46 -13.18
C ALA A 102 5.15 -14.58 -14.11
N ALA A 103 3.88 -14.94 -14.30
CA ALA A 103 2.94 -14.16 -15.11
C ALA A 103 2.51 -12.88 -14.38
N ALA A 104 2.23 -12.95 -13.08
CA ALA A 104 1.92 -11.78 -12.26
C ALA A 104 3.08 -10.77 -12.25
N GLY A 105 4.33 -11.23 -12.16
CA GLY A 105 5.52 -10.38 -12.22
C GLY A 105 5.69 -9.68 -13.57
N SER A 106 5.40 -10.36 -14.69
CA SER A 106 5.43 -9.72 -16.01
C SER A 106 4.31 -8.68 -16.19
N LEU A 107 3.13 -8.93 -15.62
CA LEU A 107 1.98 -8.03 -15.72
C LEU A 107 2.15 -6.78 -14.85
N LEU A 108 2.65 -6.97 -13.63
CA LEU A 108 2.87 -5.89 -12.66
C LEU A 108 4.23 -5.20 -12.82
N GLY A 109 5.14 -5.74 -13.65
CA GLY A 109 6.47 -5.20 -13.91
C GLY A 109 6.49 -3.68 -14.14
N PRO A 110 5.64 -3.12 -15.03
CA PRO A 110 5.57 -1.68 -15.26
C PRO A 110 5.13 -0.84 -14.05
N LEU A 111 4.49 -1.48 -13.07
CA LEU A 111 3.96 -0.85 -11.84
C LEU A 111 4.90 -1.01 -10.64
N LEU A 112 5.87 -1.93 -10.72
CA LEU A 112 6.82 -2.20 -9.65
C LEU A 112 7.99 -1.19 -9.73
N PRO A 113 8.27 -0.45 -8.64
CA PRO A 113 9.38 0.51 -8.63
C PRO A 113 10.71 -0.24 -8.80
N GLY A 114 11.42 0.03 -9.90
CA GLY A 114 12.72 -0.58 -10.22
C GLY A 114 12.76 -1.42 -11.50
N ALA A 115 11.64 -1.58 -12.23
CA ALA A 115 11.63 -2.20 -13.55
C ALA A 115 12.18 -1.22 -14.62
N LYS A 116 13.50 -1.12 -14.70
CA LYS A 116 14.25 -0.64 -15.86
C LYS A 116 15.19 -1.75 -16.29
#